data_AF-A0A2V9UB30-F1
#
_entry.id   AF-A0A2V9UB30-F1
#
_cell.length_a   1.000
_cell.length_b   1.000
_cell.length_c   1.000
_cell.angle_alpha   90.00
_cell.angle_beta   90.00
_cell.angle_gamma   90.00
#
_symmetry.space_group_name_H-M   'P 1'
#
loop_
_entity.id
_entity.type
_entity.pdbx_description
1 polymer ?
#
loop_
_entity_poly.entity_id
_entity_poly.type
_entity_poly.pdbx_seq_one_letter_code
_entity_poly.pdbx_strand_id
1 'polypeptide(L)' 'MATIATDRALIEAVAAEMSDGIESAVSFWMTQIEAVLLDPRLTTLGRIHAVQEIVKRYNTGDLSEASHDRYSA' A
#
# COMPACT_ATOMS: atom_id res chain seq x y z
N MET A 1 37.38 -7.84 -3.22
CA MET A 1 36.91 -6.54 -2.73
C MET A 1 35.86 -5.92 -3.64
N ALA A 2 36.06 -5.89 -4.97
CA ALA A 2 35.04 -5.40 -5.92
C ALA A 2 33.68 -6.14 -5.81
N THR A 3 33.67 -7.47 -5.71
CA THR A 3 32.43 -8.27 -5.60
C THR A 3 31.62 -7.96 -4.34
N ILE A 4 32.28 -7.81 -3.19
CA ILE A 4 31.64 -7.50 -1.90
C ILE A 4 31.02 -6.09 -1.92
N ALA A 5 31.68 -5.14 -2.59
CA ALA A 5 31.14 -3.80 -2.77
C ALA A 5 29.87 -3.81 -3.65
N THR A 6 29.82 -4.68 -4.65
CA THR A 6 28.63 -4.90 -5.50
C THR A 6 27.48 -5.56 -4.76
N ASP A 7 27.76 -6.57 -3.92
CA ASP A 7 26.73 -7.27 -3.12
C ASP A 7 26.05 -6.31 -2.14
N ARG A 8 26.83 -5.45 -1.49
CA ARG A 8 26.29 -4.42 -0.59
C ARG A 8 25.40 -3.43 -1.31
N ALA A 9 25.82 -2.91 -2.46
CA ALA A 9 25.04 -1.98 -3.25
C ALA A 9 23.71 -2.60 -3.73
N LEU A 10 23.73 -3.89 -4.10
CA LEU A 10 22.52 -4.62 -4.46
C LEU A 10 21.56 -4.77 -3.28
N ILE A 11 22.07 -5.15 -2.10
CA ILE A 11 21.25 -5.30 -0.89
C ILE A 11 20.63 -3.95 -0.50
N GLU A 12 21.41 -2.86 -0.55
CA GLU A 12 20.92 -1.51 -0.26
C GLU A 12 19.85 -1.07 -1.26
N ALA A 13 20.01 -1.36 -2.55
CA ALA A 13 19.01 -1.05 -3.58
C ALA A 13 17.70 -1.83 -3.38
N VAL A 14 17.78 -3.13 -3.06
CA VAL A 14 16.59 -3.95 -2.77
C VAL A 14 15.88 -3.47 -1.52
N ALA A 15 16.63 -3.15 -0.46
CA ALA A 15 16.06 -2.63 0.78
C ALA A 15 15.36 -1.28 0.57
N ALA A 16 15.95 -0.39 -0.23
CA ALA A 16 15.34 0.89 -0.60
C ALA A 16 14.02 0.68 -1.36
N GLU A 17 14.02 -0.14 -2.41
CA GLU A 17 12.81 -0.44 -3.19
C GLU A 17 11.70 -1.06 -2.33
N MET A 18 12.05 -1.98 -1.43
CA MET A 18 11.09 -2.56 -0.48
C MET A 18 10.52 -1.50 0.48
N SER A 19 11.35 -0.59 0.97
CA SER A 19 10.94 0.51 1.84
C SER A 19 9.96 1.43 1.12
N ASP A 20 10.29 1.84 -0.11
CA ASP A 20 9.45 2.73 -0.93
C ASP A 20 8.11 2.05 -1.26
N GLY A 21 8.13 0.75 -1.57
CA GLY A 21 6.92 -0.05 -1.78
C GLY A 21 6.02 -0.11 -0.55
N ILE A 22 6.60 -0.28 0.64
CA ILE A 22 5.85 -0.27 1.91
C ILE A 22 5.25 1.11 2.17
N GLU A 23 6.02 2.19 1.99
CA GLU A 23 5.54 3.55 2.18
C GLU A 23 4.38 3.87 1.24
N SER A 24 4.50 3.50 -0.04
CA SER A 24 3.45 3.67 -1.04
C SER A 24 2.16 2.91 -0.66
N ALA A 25 2.29 1.66 -0.22
CA ALA A 25 1.14 0.86 0.22
C ALA A 25 0.46 1.47 1.46
N VAL A 26 1.22 1.91 2.46
CA VAL A 26 0.69 2.58 3.65
C VAL A 26 -0.02 3.88 3.27
N SER A 27 0.60 4.69 2.41
CA SER A 27 0.04 5.95 1.92
C SER A 27 -1.29 5.75 1.20
N PHE A 28 -1.40 4.72 0.37
CA PHE A 28 -2.63 4.36 -0.33
C PHE A 28 -3.80 4.08 0.63
N TRP A 29 -3.58 3.28 1.67
CA TRP A 29 -4.62 2.96 2.64
C TRP A 29 -4.96 4.16 3.53
N MET A 30 -3.96 4.93 3.96
CA MET A 30 -4.17 6.15 4.75
C MET A 30 -4.99 7.19 3.99
N THR A 31 -4.73 7.37 2.69
CA THR A 31 -5.49 8.29 1.83
C THR A 31 -6.96 7.90 1.75
N GLN A 32 -7.27 6.60 1.62
CA GLN A 32 -8.66 6.13 1.62
C GLN A 32 -9.36 6.35 2.95
N ILE A 33 -8.67 6.11 4.08
CA ILE A 33 -9.21 6.35 5.43
C ILE A 33 -9.50 7.84 5.61
N GLU A 34 -8.56 8.71 5.25
CA GLU A 34 -8.71 10.17 5.34
C GLU A 34 -9.90 10.65 4.50
N ALA A 35 -10.05 10.18 3.27
CA ALA A 35 -11.17 10.55 2.40
C ALA A 35 -12.53 10.25 3.04
N VAL A 36 -12.69 9.08 3.66
CA VAL A 36 -13.93 8.70 4.37
C VAL A 36 -14.13 9.54 5.64
N LEU A 37 -13.06 9.74 6.41
CA LEU A 37 -13.13 10.50 7.65
C LEU A 37 -13.46 11.98 7.42
N LEU A 38 -13.06 12.54 6.27
CA LEU A 38 -13.33 13.93 5.90
C LEU A 38 -14.60 14.13 5.07
N ASP A 39 -15.28 13.06 4.62
CA ASP A 39 -16.50 13.20 3.80
C ASP A 39 -17.65 13.84 4.60
N PRO A 40 -18.07 15.08 4.31
CA PRO A 40 -19.13 15.75 5.07
C PRO A 40 -20.51 15.11 4.86
N ARG A 41 -20.67 14.25 3.85
CA ARG A 41 -21.95 13.61 3.51
C ARG A 41 -22.23 12.37 4.37
N LEU A 42 -21.20 11.83 5.02
CA LEU A 42 -21.34 10.66 5.88
C LEU A 42 -21.75 11.06 7.31
N THR A 43 -22.72 10.33 7.84
CA THR A 43 -22.99 10.34 9.28
C THR A 43 -21.80 9.73 10.04
N THR A 44 -21.71 9.95 11.36
CA THR A 44 -20.67 9.33 12.19
C THR A 44 -20.68 7.80 12.06
N LEU A 45 -21.86 7.17 12.04
CA LEU A 45 -21.98 5.73 11.84
C LEU A 45 -21.55 5.32 10.42
N GLY A 46 -21.90 6.12 9.40
CA GLY A 46 -21.48 5.88 8.02
C GLY A 46 -19.95 5.88 7.86
N ARG A 47 -19.25 6.80 8.53
CA ARG A 47 -17.76 6.81 8.53
C ARG A 47 -17.19 5.55 9.15
N ILE A 48 -17.74 5.09 10.28
CA ILE A 48 -17.27 3.88 10.98
C ILE A 48 -17.42 2.65 10.07
N HIS A 49 -18.58 2.47 9.43
CA HIS A 49 -18.80 1.35 8.53
C HIS A 49 -17.85 1.41 7.31
N ALA A 50 -17.66 2.58 6.72
CA ALA A 50 -16.76 2.73 5.58
C ALA A 50 -15.29 2.46 5.95
N VAL A 51 -14.83 2.93 7.12
CA VAL A 51 -13.50 2.59 7.65
C VAL A 51 -13.37 1.08 7.91
N GLN A 52 -14.40 0.42 8.44
CA GLN A 52 -14.40 -1.03 8.63
C GLN A 52 -14.23 -1.79 7.30
N GLU A 53 -14.90 -1.35 6.24
CA GLU A 53 -14.73 -1.95 4.91
C GLU A 53 -13.32 -1.73 4.34
N ILE A 54 -12.71 -0.56 4.56
CA ILE A 54 -11.31 -0.31 4.17
C ILE A 54 -10.37 -1.26 4.92
N VAL A 55 -10.53 -1.39 6.25
CA VAL A 55 -9.72 -2.29 7.08
C VAL A 55 -9.92 -3.76 6.67
N LYS A 56 -11.14 -4.14 6.31
CA LYS A 56 -11.43 -5.48 5.80
C LYS A 56 -10.68 -5.76 4.50
N ARG A 57 -10.71 -4.83 3.54
CA ARG A 57 -9.98 -4.94 2.27
C ARG A 57 -8.46 -5.01 2.46
N TYR A 58 -7.93 -4.22 3.40
CA TYR A 58 -6.52 -4.29 3.81
C TYR A 58 -6.16 -5.70 4.33
N ASN A 59 -6.97 -6.26 5.23
CA ASN A 59 -6.71 -7.55 5.85
C ASN A 59 -6.90 -8.76 4.92
N THR A 60 -7.88 -8.69 4.01
CA THR A 60 -8.12 -9.78 3.06
C THR A 60 -7.13 -9.78 1.89
N GLY A 61 -6.31 -8.72 1.77
CA GLY A 61 -5.32 -8.59 0.72
C GLY A 61 -5.97 -8.76 -0.64
N ASP A 62 -7.00 -7.95 -0.94
CA ASP A 62 -7.72 -7.99 -2.23
C ASP A 62 -6.76 -7.54 -3.36
N LEU A 63 -5.83 -8.44 -3.69
CA LEU A 63 -4.78 -8.40 -4.70
C LEU A 63 -5.33 -8.77 -6.09
N SER A 64 -6.66 -8.87 -6.22
CA SER A 64 -7.36 -9.27 -7.43
C SER A 64 -7.04 -8.35 -8.62
N GLU A 65 -6.84 -7.05 -8.39
CA GLU A 65 -6.56 -6.09 -9.48
C GLU A 65 -5.05 -5.84 -9.74
N ALA A 66 -4.17 -6.08 -8.75
CA ALA A 66 -2.73 -5.83 -8.93
C ALA A 66 -2.01 -6.88 -9.79
N SER A 67 -2.67 -8.03 -10.03
CA SER A 67 -2.10 -9.19 -10.73
C SER A 67 -2.40 -9.21 -12.24
N HIS A 68 -3.38 -8.43 -12.72
CA HIS A 68 -3.85 -8.55 -14.11
C HIS A 68 -3.06 -7.70 -15.10
N ASP A 69 -2.49 -6.57 -14.68
CA ASP A 69 -1.82 -5.64 -15.60
C ASP A 69 -0.32 -5.92 -15.85
N ARG A 70 0.31 -6.84 -15.10
CA ARG A 70 1.75 -7.12 -15.24
C ARG A 70 2.11 -8.21 -16.27
N TYR A 71 1.14 -8.77 -16.99
CA TYR A 71 1.39 -9.85 -17.96
C TYR A 71 0.88 -9.56 -19.38
N SER A 72 0.71 -8.28 -19.76
CA SER A 72 0.25 -7.88 -21.11
C SER A 72 1.16 -6.86 -21.82
N ALA A 73 2.47 -6.88 -21.55
CA ALA A 73 3.46 -6.17 -22.36
C ALA A 73 4.61 -7.10 -22.73
#